data_AF-A0A920NCK8-F1
#
_entry.id   AF-A0A920NCK8-F1
#
_cell.length_a   1.000
_cell.length_b   1.000
_cell.length_c   1.000
_cell.angle_alpha   90.00
_cell.angle_beta   90.00
_cell.angle_gamma   90.00
#
_symmetry.space_group_name_H-M   'P 1'
#
loop_
_entity.id
_entity.type
_entity.pdbx_description
1 polymer ?
#
loop_
_entity_poly.entity_id
_entity_poly.type
_entity_poly.pdbx_seq_one_letter_code
_entity_poly.pdbx_strand_id
1 'polypeptide(L)'
;MFFVSYGVDRELETIDFDEVNRLAEQHRPKLIVAGASAYTRTINFDKFAEISKSVGAKLMVDMAHISGLVAAKVHPSPVGLADIVTSTTHKTLRGPRGGLILQTTNYPRH
;
A
#
# COMPACT_ATOMS: atom_id res chain seq x y z
N MET A 1 3.64 -18.91 8.40
CA MET A 1 3.29 -17.60 7.80
C MET A 1 2.86 -17.89 6.37
N PHE A 2 1.61 -17.62 5.99
CA PHE A 2 1.13 -17.81 4.63
C PHE A 2 0.63 -16.49 4.06
N PHE A 3 0.66 -16.35 2.74
CA PHE A 3 0.17 -15.18 2.03
C PHE A 3 -1.18 -15.51 1.39
N VAL A 4 -2.08 -14.52 1.40
CA VAL A 4 -3.33 -14.55 0.65
C VAL A 4 -3.26 -13.39 -0.33
N SER A 5 -3.40 -13.68 -1.62
CA SER A 5 -3.37 -12.67 -2.66
C SER A 5 -4.79 -12.23 -2.99
N TYR A 6 -4.95 -10.95 -3.31
CA TYR A 6 -6.16 -10.39 -3.90
C TYR A 6 -5.88 -10.03 -5.36
N GLY A 7 -6.93 -9.96 -6.18
CA GLY A 7 -6.84 -9.68 -7.60
C GLY A 7 -7.30 -8.29 -8.00
N VAL A 8 -7.48 -8.16 -9.32
CA VAL A 8 -8.17 -7.06 -9.95
C VAL A 8 -9.48 -7.59 -10.53
N ASP A 9 -10.47 -6.72 -10.65
CA ASP A 9 -11.66 -6.96 -11.43
C ASP A 9 -11.27 -7.30 -12.88
N ARG A 10 -11.90 -8.35 -13.45
CA ARG A 10 -11.52 -8.88 -14.76
C ARG A 10 -11.90 -8.00 -15.93
N GLU A 11 -12.86 -7.10 -15.76
CA GLU A 11 -13.36 -6.21 -16.82
C GLU A 11 -12.73 -4.81 -16.70
N LEU A 12 -12.66 -4.29 -15.47
CA LEU A 12 -12.16 -2.94 -15.18
C LEU A 12 -10.63 -2.89 -15.02
N GLU A 13 -10.01 -4.04 -14.77
CA GLU A 13 -8.58 -4.17 -14.42
C GLU A 13 -8.18 -3.29 -13.24
N THR A 14 -9.12 -2.97 -12.36
CA THR A 14 -8.89 -2.22 -11.12
C THR A 14 -8.89 -3.17 -9.93
N ILE A 15 -8.14 -2.85 -8.88
CA ILE A 15 -8.15 -3.63 -7.62
C ILE A 15 -9.60 -3.88 -7.18
N ASP A 16 -9.94 -5.15 -6.97
CA ASP A 16 -11.24 -5.57 -6.47
C ASP A 16 -11.27 -5.40 -4.95
N PHE A 17 -11.80 -4.27 -4.50
CA PHE A 17 -11.86 -3.96 -3.07
C PHE A 17 -12.88 -4.81 -2.31
N ASP A 18 -13.88 -5.38 -2.99
CA ASP A 18 -14.83 -6.29 -2.36
C ASP A 18 -14.14 -7.63 -2.06
N GLU A 19 -13.32 -8.11 -2.98
CA GLU A 19 -12.45 -9.26 -2.74
C GLU A 19 -11.43 -8.97 -1.62
N VAL A 20 -10.77 -7.80 -1.63
CA VAL A 20 -9.84 -7.42 -0.57
C VAL A 20 -10.53 -7.43 0.80
N ASN A 21 -11.73 -6.83 0.91
CA ASN A 21 -12.46 -6.78 2.18
C ASN A 21 -12.88 -8.20 2.63
N ARG A 22 -13.45 -8.99 1.72
CA ARG A 22 -13.88 -10.38 2.01
C ARG A 22 -12.71 -11.23 2.51
N LEU A 23 -11.55 -11.15 1.86
CA LEU A 23 -10.35 -11.89 2.26
C LEU A 23 -9.81 -11.39 3.60
N ALA A 24 -9.83 -10.08 3.84
CA ALA A 24 -9.39 -9.49 5.11
C ALA A 24 -10.28 -9.95 6.28
N GLU A 25 -11.60 -9.97 6.12
CA GLU A 25 -12.54 -10.46 7.13
C GLU A 25 -12.36 -11.96 7.39
N GLN A 26 -12.23 -12.75 6.33
CA GLN A 26 -12.07 -14.21 6.40
C GLN A 26 -10.76 -14.63 7.09
N HIS A 27 -9.65 -13.96 6.76
CA HIS A 27 -8.32 -14.38 7.21
C HIS A 27 -7.77 -13.57 8.38
N ARG A 28 -8.37 -12.43 8.73
CA ARG A 28 -7.96 -11.54 9.82
C ARG A 28 -6.44 -11.31 9.85
N PRO A 29 -5.84 -10.82 8.75
CA PRO A 29 -4.40 -10.71 8.63
C PRO A 29 -3.82 -9.73 9.65
N LYS A 30 -2.55 -9.91 10.03
CA LYS A 30 -1.84 -8.90 10.83
C LYS A 30 -1.37 -7.72 9.98
N LEU A 31 -1.21 -7.92 8.67
CA LEU A 31 -0.67 -6.95 7.73
C LEU A 31 -1.39 -7.09 6.38
N ILE A 32 -1.81 -5.97 5.82
CA ILE A 32 -2.23 -5.83 4.43
C ILE A 32 -1.14 -5.07 3.69
N VAL A 33 -0.71 -5.60 2.55
CA VAL A 33 0.30 -4.97 1.69
C VAL A 33 -0.40 -4.42 0.44
N ALA A 34 -0.21 -3.14 0.17
CA ALA A 34 -0.67 -2.45 -1.03
C ALA A 34 0.51 -1.89 -1.81
N GLY A 35 0.46 -2.00 -3.13
CA GLY A 35 1.58 -1.62 -4.00
C GLY A 35 1.59 -2.52 -5.23
N ALA A 36 2.18 -2.03 -6.31
CA ALA A 36 2.20 -2.78 -7.56
C ALA A 36 3.44 -2.44 -8.39
N SER A 37 3.92 -3.45 -9.12
CA SER A 37 4.98 -3.28 -10.11
C SER A 37 4.43 -3.00 -11.51
N ALA A 38 3.23 -3.51 -11.82
CA ALA A 38 2.59 -3.43 -13.14
C ALA A 38 1.08 -3.15 -12.99
N TYR A 39 0.74 -1.94 -12.52
CA TYR A 39 -0.63 -1.46 -12.39
C TYR A 39 -0.67 -0.01 -12.85
N THR A 40 -1.47 0.29 -13.87
CA THR A 40 -1.47 1.60 -14.56
C THR A 40 -2.43 2.60 -13.93
N ARG A 41 -3.33 2.15 -13.05
CA ARG A 41 -4.32 2.99 -12.38
C ARG A 41 -3.78 3.53 -11.07
N THR A 42 -4.37 4.62 -10.61
CA THR A 42 -4.12 5.14 -9.26
C THR A 42 -4.62 4.16 -8.21
N ILE A 43 -3.77 3.84 -7.24
CA ILE A 43 -4.15 3.00 -6.10
C ILE A 43 -4.93 3.86 -5.09
N ASN A 44 -6.12 3.39 -4.70
CA ASN A 44 -6.92 4.03 -3.66
C ASN A 44 -6.44 3.59 -2.27
N PHE A 45 -5.54 4.38 -1.67
CA PHE A 45 -4.97 4.08 -0.35
C PHE A 45 -5.97 4.25 0.80
N ASP A 46 -6.97 5.11 0.64
CA ASP A 46 -8.00 5.34 1.66
C ASP A 46 -8.82 4.07 1.89
N LYS A 47 -9.24 3.39 0.82
CA LYS A 47 -9.95 2.11 0.90
C LYS A 47 -9.13 1.03 1.59
N PHE A 48 -7.83 0.93 1.28
CA PHE A 48 -6.95 0.00 1.99
C PHE A 48 -6.83 0.32 3.48
N ALA A 49 -6.74 1.61 3.84
CA ALA A 49 -6.66 2.04 5.23
C ALA A 49 -7.97 1.79 5.99
N GLU A 50 -9.11 1.94 5.34
CA GLU A 50 -10.43 1.61 5.90
C GLU A 50 -10.53 0.11 6.20
N ILE A 51 -10.22 -0.74 5.22
CA ILE A 51 -10.26 -2.21 5.36
C ILE A 51 -9.26 -2.67 6.41
N SER A 52 -8.03 -2.14 6.42
CA SER A 52 -7.04 -2.54 7.42
C SER A 52 -7.52 -2.21 8.84
N LYS A 53 -8.11 -1.03 9.04
CA LYS A 53 -8.69 -0.63 10.32
C LYS A 53 -9.88 -1.51 10.72
N SER A 54 -10.76 -1.86 9.79
CA SER A 54 -11.96 -2.67 10.09
C SER A 54 -11.60 -4.06 10.63
N VAL A 55 -10.49 -4.64 10.17
CA VAL A 55 -10.02 -5.96 10.64
C VAL A 55 -8.91 -5.91 11.69
N GLY A 56 -8.46 -4.71 12.08
CA GLY A 56 -7.37 -4.51 13.04
C GLY A 56 -5.99 -4.91 12.50
N ALA A 57 -5.81 -4.89 11.18
CA ALA A 57 -4.54 -5.13 10.49
C ALA A 57 -3.72 -3.84 10.37
N LYS A 58 -2.40 -3.99 10.30
CA LYS A 58 -1.51 -2.91 9.83
C LYS A 58 -1.61 -2.76 8.32
N LEU A 59 -1.44 -1.53 7.83
CA LEU A 59 -1.30 -1.24 6.40
C LEU A 59 0.16 -0.92 6.08
N MET A 60 0.74 -1.69 5.16
CA MET A 60 2.03 -1.38 4.54
C MET A 60 1.81 -1.04 3.06
N VAL A 61 2.33 0.11 2.62
CA VAL A 61 2.33 0.49 1.20
C VAL A 61 3.75 0.44 0.63
N ASP A 62 3.96 -0.36 -0.42
CA ASP A 62 5.16 -0.27 -1.25
C ASP A 62 4.91 0.67 -2.45
N MET A 63 5.51 1.85 -2.40
CA MET A 63 5.37 2.88 -3.44
C MET A 63 6.55 2.90 -4.42
N ALA A 64 7.38 1.86 -4.48
CA ALA A 64 8.64 1.85 -5.22
C ALA A 64 8.56 2.39 -6.66
N HIS A 65 7.50 2.05 -7.42
CA HIS A 65 7.33 2.48 -8.81
C HIS A 65 6.80 3.91 -8.96
N ILE A 66 6.09 4.43 -7.95
CA ILE A 66 5.42 5.74 -8.00
C ILE A 66 6.06 6.78 -7.06
N SER A 67 7.15 6.44 -6.37
CA SER A 67 7.76 7.28 -5.33
C SER A 67 8.17 8.68 -5.80
N GLY A 68 8.66 8.83 -7.03
CA GLY A 68 8.93 10.14 -7.62
C GLY A 68 7.66 10.94 -7.92
N LEU A 69 6.59 10.27 -8.33
CA LEU A 69 5.30 10.91 -8.62
C LEU A 69 4.62 11.39 -7.32
N VAL A 70 4.74 10.60 -6.25
CA VAL A 70 4.31 10.98 -4.90
C VAL A 70 5.11 12.19 -4.40
N ALA A 71 6.44 12.16 -4.54
CA ALA A 71 7.30 13.28 -4.13
C ALA A 71 6.99 14.57 -4.90
N ALA A 72 6.66 14.45 -6.19
CA ALA A 72 6.25 15.57 -7.05
C ALA A 72 4.79 16.01 -6.85
N LYS A 73 4.02 15.35 -5.97
CA LYS A 73 2.60 15.64 -5.69
C LYS A 73 1.66 15.46 -6.89
N VAL A 74 2.03 14.60 -7.84
CA VAL A 74 1.20 14.27 -9.03
C VAL A 74 0.56 12.89 -8.95
N HIS A 75 0.75 12.19 -7.83
CA HIS A 75 0.07 10.95 -7.47
C HIS A 75 -0.33 11.03 -5.99
N PRO A 76 -1.49 10.48 -5.57
CA PRO A 76 -1.86 10.41 -4.16
C PRO A 76 -0.76 9.81 -3.29
N SER A 77 -0.59 10.36 -2.10
CA SER A 77 0.42 9.92 -1.14
C SER A 77 -0.16 8.90 -0.18
N PRO A 78 0.51 7.76 0.06
CA PRO A 78 0.13 6.84 1.13
C PRO A 78 0.60 7.30 2.52
N VAL A 79 1.46 8.32 2.58
CA VAL A 79 2.02 8.84 3.83
C VAL A 79 0.91 9.49 4.67
N GLY A 80 0.75 9.03 5.90
CA GLY A 80 -0.32 9.46 6.81
C GLY A 80 -1.57 8.57 6.78
N LEU A 81 -1.70 7.71 5.77
CA LEU A 81 -2.75 6.70 5.68
C LEU A 81 -2.23 5.31 6.09
N ALA A 82 -1.06 4.93 5.58
CA ALA A 82 -0.41 3.67 5.90
C ALA A 82 0.41 3.75 7.19
N ASP A 83 0.45 2.65 7.95
CA ASP A 83 1.32 2.53 9.12
C ASP A 83 2.79 2.51 8.71
N ILE A 84 3.09 1.84 7.60
CA ILE A 84 4.44 1.66 7.05
C ILE A 84 4.41 1.99 5.55
N VAL A 85 5.36 2.77 5.08
CA VAL A 85 5.57 3.00 3.64
C VAL A 85 6.97 2.60 3.26
N THR A 86 7.12 1.69 2.31
CA THR A 86 8.42 1.29 1.76
C THR A 86 8.59 1.82 0.35
N SER A 87 9.83 2.01 -0.07
CA SER A 87 10.14 2.38 -1.45
C SER A 87 11.57 2.03 -1.82
N THR A 88 11.81 1.86 -3.13
CA THR A 88 13.14 2.00 -3.72
C THR A 88 13.45 3.45 -4.07
N THR A 89 14.73 3.82 -4.15
CA THR A 89 15.16 5.20 -4.48
C THR A 89 15.50 5.43 -5.95
N HIS A 90 15.61 4.39 -6.77
CA HIS A 90 16.19 4.46 -8.12
C HIS A 90 15.19 4.42 -9.28
N LYS A 91 13.90 4.26 -9.00
CA LYS A 91 12.85 4.26 -10.04
C LYS A 91 12.44 5.70 -10.38
N THR A 92 11.16 6.03 -10.23
CA THR A 92 10.67 7.39 -10.52
C THR A 92 11.30 8.45 -9.62
N LEU A 93 11.83 8.08 -8.43
CA LEU A 93 12.59 8.98 -7.56
C LEU A 93 14.00 9.34 -8.08
N ARG A 94 14.52 8.57 -9.05
CA ARG A 94 15.75 8.87 -9.83
C ARG A 94 17.05 9.08 -9.02
N GLY A 95 17.16 8.45 -7.86
CA GLY A 95 18.38 8.38 -7.04
C GLY A 95 19.23 7.11 -7.28
N PRO A 96 20.27 6.86 -6.45
CA PRO A 96 21.05 5.63 -6.51
C PRO A 96 20.21 4.41 -6.08
N ARG A 97 20.70 3.19 -6.34
CA ARG A 97 20.06 1.97 -5.84
C ARG A 97 20.09 1.94 -4.31
N GLY A 98 18.92 1.89 -3.70
CA GLY A 98 18.70 1.89 -2.27
C GLY A 98 17.22 1.70 -1.92
N GLY A 99 16.94 1.61 -0.63
CA GLY A 99 15.60 1.42 -0.07
C GLY A 99 15.32 2.39 1.07
N LEU A 100 14.04 2.66 1.30
CA LEU A 100 13.53 3.52 2.35
C LEU A 100 12.37 2.82 3.06
N ILE A 101 12.29 3.02 4.38
CA ILE A 101 11.14 2.64 5.21
C ILE A 101 10.71 3.90 5.97
N LEU A 102 9.48 4.34 5.76
CA LEU A 102 8.86 5.45 6.47
C LEU A 102 7.78 4.88 7.39
N GLN A 103 7.66 5.46 8.58
CA GLN A 103 6.66 5.07 9.57
C GLN A 103 6.03 6.34 10.17
N THR A 104 4.71 6.35 10.34
CA THR A 104 4.02 7.44 11.03
C THR A 104 4.34 7.43 12.53
N THR A 105 4.63 8.61 13.11
CA THR A 105 5.17 8.81 14.47
C THR A 105 4.23 8.48 15.63
N ASN A 106 3.06 7.89 15.41
CA ASN A 106 2.10 7.53 16.47
C ASN A 106 2.45 6.24 17.24
N TYR A 107 3.74 5.92 17.37
CA TYR A 107 4.18 4.96 18.39
C TYR A 107 4.39 5.71 19.71
N PRO A 108 3.84 5.23 20.84
CA PRO A 108 4.24 5.75 22.13
C PRO A 108 5.76 5.59 22.23
N ARG A 109 6.46 6.71 22.42
CA ARG A 109 7.89 6.67 22.75
C ARG A 109 8.01 5.89 24.05
N HIS A 110 8.81 4.82 24.03
CA HIS A 110 9.21 4.10 25.23
C HIS A 110 9.86 5.05 26.24
#